data_AF-A0A0K8S6G5-F1
#
_entry.id   AF-A0A0K8S6G5-F1
#
_cell.length_a   1.000
_cell.length_b   1.000
_cell.length_c   1.000
_cell.angle_alpha   90.00
_cell.angle_beta   90.00
_cell.angle_gamma   90.00
#
_symmetry.space_group_name_H-M   'P 1'
#
loop_
_entity.id
_entity.type
_entity.pdbx_description
1 polymer ?
#
loop_
_entity_poly.entity_id
_entity_poly.type
_entity_poly.pdbx_seq_one_letter_code
_entity_poly.pdbx_strand_id
1 'polypeptide(L)'
;LEWARPSQTYGDLLGYRLRYGVKDTPLKELTLQVTSHKITQLERGVEYEFRVAGQNQIGFGQESIKYLLTPEGPPTGPPTNLSHHFQTPDVVCLTWDAPSRAQRNGQIIKYDVQFQKKLDQSTLADRNTTHMKAV
;
A
#
# COMPACT_ATOMS: atom_id res chain seq x y z
N LEU A 1 -11.48 6.63 16.98
CA LEU A 1 -11.33 5.50 17.91
C LEU A 1 -11.94 5.94 19.23
N GLU A 2 -12.83 5.14 19.79
CA GLU A 2 -13.52 5.42 21.06
C GLU A 2 -13.35 4.22 21.98
N TRP A 3 -13.16 4.48 23.27
CA TRP A 3 -13.01 3.45 24.30
C TRP A 3 -13.77 3.81 25.56
N ALA A 4 -14.22 2.80 26.30
CA ALA A 4 -14.91 3.00 27.57
C ALA A 4 -13.92 3.16 28.73
N ARG A 5 -14.39 3.75 29.83
CA ARG A 5 -13.64 3.74 31.09
C ARG A 5 -13.49 2.29 31.56
N PRO A 6 -12.30 1.88 32.07
CA PRO A 6 -12.14 0.53 32.61
C PRO A 6 -13.12 0.36 33.77
N SER A 7 -13.82 -0.78 33.82
CA SER A 7 -14.75 -1.10 34.91
C SER A 7 -14.04 -1.32 36.24
N GLN A 8 -12.76 -1.67 36.20
CA GLN A 8 -11.94 -1.96 37.37
C GLN A 8 -10.74 -1.02 37.43
N THR A 9 -10.93 0.14 38.03
CA THR A 9 -9.84 1.07 38.34
C THR A 9 -9.44 0.84 39.79
N TYR A 10 -8.37 0.08 40.03
CA TYR A 10 -7.75 -0.10 41.36
C TYR A 10 -7.04 1.21 41.78
N GLY A 11 -7.81 2.29 41.96
CA GLY A 11 -7.34 3.66 42.25
C GLY A 11 -7.86 4.71 41.25
N ASP A 12 -7.45 5.97 41.44
CA ASP A 12 -7.80 7.07 40.54
C ASP A 12 -7.21 6.89 39.15
N LEU A 13 -8.06 7.00 38.14
CA LEU A 13 -7.66 6.95 36.74
C LEU A 13 -7.07 8.31 36.33
N LEU A 14 -5.77 8.34 36.07
CA LEU A 14 -5.03 9.53 35.66
C LEU A 14 -5.11 9.79 34.15
N GLY A 15 -5.37 8.75 33.36
CA GLY A 15 -5.46 8.85 31.91
C GLY A 15 -5.43 7.50 31.20
N TYR A 16 -5.07 7.53 29.93
CA TYR A 16 -5.01 6.40 29.02
C TYR A 16 -3.72 6.46 28.21
N ARG A 17 -3.18 5.28 27.91
CA ARG A 17 -2.12 5.10 26.92
C ARG A 17 -2.69 4.46 25.67
N LEU A 18 -2.65 5.18 24.57
CA LEU A 18 -3.00 4.71 23.24
C LEU A 18 -1.72 4.38 22.48
N ARG A 19 -1.56 3.11 22.07
CA ARG A 19 -0.52 2.68 21.15
C ARG A 19 -1.14 2.32 19.81
N TYR A 20 -0.63 2.84 18.70
CA TYR A 20 -1.19 2.56 17.38
C TYR A 20 -0.13 2.54 16.28
N GLY A 21 -0.34 1.71 15.26
CA GLY A 21 0.61 1.55 14.16
C GLY A 21 0.19 0.44 13.22
N VAL A 22 1.00 0.20 12.19
CA VAL A 22 0.80 -0.96 11.31
C VAL A 22 1.04 -2.23 12.14
N LYS A 23 0.20 -3.24 11.96
CA LYS A 23 0.34 -4.51 12.68
C LYS A 23 1.76 -5.07 12.48
N ASP A 24 2.34 -5.64 13.54
CA ASP A 24 3.69 -6.20 13.57
C ASP A 24 4.84 -5.18 13.35
N THR A 25 4.54 -3.87 13.47
CA THR A 25 5.54 -2.80 13.43
C THR A 25 5.59 -2.05 14.77
N PRO A 26 6.68 -1.31 15.07
CA PRO A 26 6.73 -0.47 16.26
C PRO A 26 5.56 0.53 16.29
N LEU A 27 4.75 0.43 17.33
CA LEU A 27 3.58 1.28 17.53
C LEU A 27 4.00 2.65 18.06
N LYS A 28 3.32 3.69 17.61
CA LYS A 28 3.40 5.02 18.20
C LYS A 28 2.64 5.03 19.53
N GLU A 29 3.18 5.68 20.55
CA GLU A 29 2.55 5.79 21.88
C GLU A 29 2.08 7.22 22.14
N LEU A 30 0.88 7.35 22.71
CA LEU A 30 0.25 8.61 23.11
C LEU A 30 -0.38 8.45 24.49
N THR A 31 -0.17 9.43 25.36
CA THR A 31 -0.88 9.53 26.65
C THR A 31 -2.01 10.55 26.53
N LEU A 32 -3.23 10.12 26.83
CA LEU A 32 -4.47 10.88 26.62
C LEU A 32 -5.30 10.88 27.90
N GLN A 33 -5.95 11.99 28.21
CA GLN A 33 -6.92 12.08 29.32
C GLN A 33 -8.38 12.01 28.84
N VAL A 34 -8.57 11.64 27.57
CA VAL A 34 -9.86 11.54 26.89
C VAL A 34 -10.17 10.07 26.56
N THR A 35 -11.44 9.78 26.28
CA THR A 35 -11.93 8.44 25.87
C THR A 35 -12.12 8.29 24.37
N SER A 36 -11.71 9.29 23.59
CA SER A 36 -11.85 9.30 22.14
C SER A 36 -10.66 10.01 21.49
N HIS A 37 -10.18 9.47 20.37
CA HIS A 37 -9.13 10.09 19.57
C HIS A 37 -9.34 9.80 18.09
N LYS A 38 -9.13 10.83 17.25
CA LYS A 38 -9.23 10.72 15.79
C LYS A 38 -7.83 10.57 15.21
N ILE A 39 -7.59 9.42 14.59
CA ILE A 39 -6.35 9.14 13.87
C ILE A 39 -6.61 9.41 12.39
N THR A 40 -5.81 10.29 11.79
CA THR A 40 -5.90 10.68 10.40
C THR A 40 -4.70 10.16 9.61
N GLN A 41 -4.76 10.22 8.28
CA GLN A 41 -3.66 9.86 7.37
C GLN A 41 -3.22 8.38 7.51
N LEU A 42 -4.19 7.47 7.66
CA LEU A 42 -3.94 6.04 7.56
C LEU A 42 -3.70 5.64 6.09
N GLU A 43 -2.74 4.75 5.86
CA GLU A 43 -2.49 4.13 4.56
C GLU A 43 -3.64 3.19 4.19
N ARG A 44 -3.98 3.10 2.90
CA ARG A 44 -5.07 2.25 2.40
C ARG A 44 -4.61 0.81 2.23
N GLY A 45 -5.52 -0.14 2.48
CA GLY A 45 -5.23 -1.57 2.37
C GLY A 45 -4.15 -2.07 3.34
N VAL A 46 -4.00 -1.37 4.47
CA VAL A 46 -3.07 -1.69 5.55
C VAL A 46 -3.85 -2.06 6.81
N GLU A 47 -3.40 -3.11 7.48
CA GLU A 47 -3.92 -3.54 8.77
C GLU A 47 -3.22 -2.80 9.91
N TYR A 48 -4.01 -2.07 10.70
CA TYR A 48 -3.54 -1.32 11.86
C TYR A 48 -3.92 -2.03 13.15
N GLU A 49 -3.04 -1.91 14.13
CA GLU A 49 -3.24 -2.37 15.50
C GLU A 49 -3.38 -1.15 16.42
N PHE A 50 -4.38 -1.17 17.30
CA PHE A 50 -4.61 -0.16 18.33
C PHE A 50 -4.65 -0.85 19.69
N ARG A 51 -3.85 -0.36 20.64
CA ARG A 51 -3.82 -0.82 22.03
C ARG A 51 -4.17 0.33 22.96
N VAL A 52 -5.11 0.13 23.88
CA VAL A 52 -5.48 1.15 24.87
C VAL A 52 -5.34 0.58 26.27
N ALA A 53 -4.60 1.27 27.14
CA ALA A 53 -4.42 0.92 28.55
C ALA A 53 -4.88 2.07 29.45
N GLY A 54 -5.57 1.79 30.55
CA GLY A 54 -5.83 2.79 31.59
C GLY A 54 -4.58 3.04 32.43
N GLN A 55 -4.34 4.28 32.87
CA GLN A 55 -3.22 4.67 33.73
C GLN A 55 -3.75 5.08 35.12
N ASN A 56 -3.21 4.47 36.18
CA ASN A 56 -3.40 4.91 37.56
C ASN A 56 -2.07 5.41 38.15
N GLN A 57 -2.06 5.76 39.45
CA GLN A 57 -0.85 6.22 40.15
C GLN A 57 0.27 5.15 40.21
N ILE A 58 -0.06 3.87 40.05
CA ILE A 58 0.89 2.74 40.07
C ILE A 58 1.49 2.53 38.67
N GLY A 59 0.69 2.68 37.60
CA GLY A 59 1.14 2.50 36.23
C GLY A 59 0.01 2.20 35.24
N PHE A 60 0.34 1.50 34.16
CA PHE A 60 -0.62 1.12 33.13
C PHE A 60 -1.24 -0.24 33.42
N GLY A 61 -2.57 -0.33 33.34
CA GLY A 61 -3.33 -1.56 33.47
C GLY A 61 -3.33 -2.41 32.20
N GLN A 62 -4.25 -3.38 32.16
CA GLN A 62 -4.44 -4.27 31.01
C GLN A 62 -4.76 -3.48 29.74
N GLU A 63 -4.17 -3.93 28.63
CA GLU A 63 -4.37 -3.31 27.33
C GLU A 63 -5.51 -3.98 26.56
N SER A 64 -6.41 -3.17 26.02
CA SER A 64 -7.40 -3.60 25.04
C SER A 64 -6.82 -3.48 23.64
N ILE A 65 -6.79 -4.57 22.88
CA ILE A 65 -6.23 -4.61 21.52
C ILE A 65 -7.37 -4.66 20.51
N LYS A 66 -7.27 -3.85 19.45
CA LYS A 66 -8.20 -3.85 18.32
C LYS A 66 -7.44 -3.78 17.00
N TYR A 67 -7.87 -4.56 16.03
CA TYR A 67 -7.35 -4.53 14.67
C TYR A 67 -8.33 -3.82 13.73
N LEU A 68 -7.80 -3.09 12.76
CA LEU A 68 -8.58 -2.44 11.72
C LEU A 68 -7.88 -2.59 10.37
N LEU A 69 -8.53 -3.24 9.42
CA LEU A 69 -8.13 -3.19 8.02
C LEU A 69 -8.72 -1.92 7.39
N THR A 70 -7.86 -1.06 6.86
CA THR A 70 -8.30 0.11 6.11
C THR A 70 -8.85 -0.30 4.74
N PRO A 71 -9.87 0.39 4.21
CA PRO A 71 -10.38 0.12 2.88
C PRO A 71 -9.28 0.21 1.82
N GLU A 72 -9.32 -0.72 0.88
CA GLU A 72 -8.43 -0.68 -0.28
C GLU A 72 -8.79 0.48 -1.22
N GLY A 73 -7.85 0.88 -2.07
CA GLY A 73 -8.05 1.88 -3.09
C GLY A 73 -7.27 1.54 -4.36
N PRO A 74 -7.48 2.31 -5.44
CA PRO A 74 -6.70 2.13 -6.66
C PRO A 74 -5.22 2.39 -6.38
N PRO A 75 -4.30 1.61 -6.96
CA PRO A 75 -2.88 1.91 -6.91
C PRO A 75 -2.61 3.31 -7.47
N THR A 76 -1.83 4.11 -6.75
CA THR A 76 -1.45 5.47 -7.17
C THR A 76 -0.06 5.52 -7.80
N GLY A 77 0.72 4.44 -7.70
CA GLY A 77 2.06 4.34 -8.27
C GLY A 77 2.16 3.32 -9.40
N PRO A 78 3.11 3.51 -10.33
CA PRO A 78 3.37 2.55 -11.40
C PRO A 78 4.08 1.29 -10.85
N PRO A 79 4.03 0.17 -11.60
CA PRO A 79 4.96 -0.94 -11.39
C PRO A 79 6.41 -0.46 -11.49
N THR A 80 7.31 -1.09 -10.73
CA THR A 80 8.73 -0.73 -10.68
C THR A 80 9.57 -1.78 -11.39
N ASN A 81 10.85 -1.47 -11.67
CA ASN A 81 11.81 -2.42 -12.24
C ASN A 81 11.32 -3.11 -13.53
N LEU A 82 10.67 -2.34 -14.41
CA LEU A 82 10.26 -2.85 -15.72
C LEU A 82 11.51 -3.22 -16.53
N SER A 83 11.68 -4.51 -16.81
CA SER A 83 12.75 -5.02 -17.63
C SER A 83 12.21 -5.94 -18.71
N HIS A 84 12.97 -6.09 -19.79
CA HIS A 84 12.60 -6.94 -20.91
C HIS A 84 13.80 -7.75 -21.35
N HIS A 85 13.55 -8.95 -21.86
CA HIS A 85 14.54 -9.74 -22.56
C HIS A 85 13.88 -10.53 -23.68
N PHE A 86 14.64 -10.82 -24.73
CA PHE A 86 14.19 -11.67 -25.82
C PHE A 86 14.48 -13.12 -25.45
N GLN A 87 13.43 -13.94 -25.35
CA GLN A 87 13.60 -15.38 -25.27
C GLN A 87 13.88 -15.96 -26.66
N THR A 88 13.27 -15.37 -27.68
CA THR A 88 13.56 -15.60 -29.11
C THR A 88 13.39 -14.26 -29.86
N PRO A 89 13.78 -14.16 -31.15
CA PRO A 89 13.58 -12.93 -31.93
C PRO A 89 12.12 -12.42 -31.98
N ASP A 90 11.16 -13.33 -31.82
CA ASP A 90 9.71 -13.03 -31.87
C ASP A 90 9.03 -13.09 -30.50
N VAL A 91 9.76 -13.46 -29.43
CA VAL A 91 9.21 -13.59 -28.08
C VAL A 91 9.95 -12.66 -27.13
N VAL A 92 9.26 -11.64 -26.67
CA VAL A 92 9.71 -10.74 -25.60
C VAL A 92 9.09 -11.15 -24.28
N CYS A 93 9.93 -11.29 -23.26
CA CYS A 93 9.53 -11.51 -21.89
C CYS A 93 9.66 -10.19 -21.13
N LEU A 94 8.60 -9.82 -20.41
CA LEU A 94 8.55 -8.62 -19.58
C LEU A 94 8.48 -9.02 -18.11
N THR A 95 9.26 -8.36 -17.27
CA THR A 95 9.21 -8.53 -15.82
C THR A 95 9.13 -7.16 -15.16
N TRP A 96 8.39 -7.08 -14.06
CA TRP A 96 8.24 -5.87 -13.26
C TRP A 96 7.87 -6.27 -11.83
N ASP A 97 8.14 -5.37 -10.90
CA ASP A 97 7.74 -5.47 -9.51
C ASP A 97 6.46 -4.69 -9.25
N ALA A 98 5.73 -5.11 -8.21
CA ALA A 98 4.55 -4.39 -7.74
C ALA A 98 4.92 -2.98 -7.26
N PRO A 99 3.99 -2.01 -7.32
CA PRO A 99 4.20 -0.69 -6.73
C PRO A 99 4.57 -0.79 -5.24
N SER A 100 5.27 0.23 -4.75
CA SER A 100 5.65 0.31 -3.33
C SER A 100 4.44 0.19 -2.40
N ARG A 101 4.66 -0.26 -1.15
CA ARG A 101 3.57 -0.45 -0.17
C ARG A 101 2.71 0.81 0.01
N ALA A 102 3.33 1.98 0.02
CA ALA A 102 2.64 3.26 0.16
C ALA A 102 1.80 3.65 -1.08
N GLN A 103 2.05 3.04 -2.24
CA GLN A 103 1.41 3.38 -3.51
C GLN A 103 0.48 2.29 -4.04
N ARG A 104 0.61 1.05 -3.59
CA ARG A 104 -0.28 -0.05 -4.01
C ARG A 104 -1.70 0.09 -3.47
N ASN A 105 -1.88 0.77 -2.33
CA ASN A 105 -3.17 1.03 -1.68
C ASN A 105 -4.06 -0.22 -1.44
N GLY A 106 -3.46 -1.41 -1.34
CA GLY A 106 -4.18 -2.68 -1.21
C GLY A 106 -3.52 -3.81 -1.98
N GLN A 107 -4.25 -4.91 -2.19
CA GLN A 107 -3.79 -6.04 -2.98
C GLN A 107 -3.85 -5.76 -4.49
N ILE A 108 -2.74 -5.97 -5.21
CA ILE A 108 -2.75 -5.89 -6.68
C ILE A 108 -3.39 -7.14 -7.25
N ILE A 109 -4.44 -6.96 -8.05
CA ILE A 109 -5.21 -8.05 -8.66
C ILE A 109 -4.85 -8.30 -10.13
N LYS A 110 -4.43 -7.27 -10.87
CA LYS A 110 -4.14 -7.35 -12.31
C LYS A 110 -3.18 -6.23 -12.72
N TYR A 111 -2.40 -6.51 -13.77
CA TYR A 111 -1.65 -5.51 -14.52
C TYR A 111 -2.22 -5.39 -15.95
N ASP A 112 -2.24 -4.18 -16.49
CA ASP A 112 -2.54 -3.93 -17.90
C ASP A 112 -1.23 -3.69 -18.65
N VAL A 113 -1.03 -4.42 -19.75
CA VAL A 113 0.21 -4.36 -20.54
C VAL A 113 -0.15 -4.02 -21.97
N GLN A 114 0.42 -2.93 -22.47
CA GLN A 114 0.22 -2.45 -23.82
C GLN A 114 1.57 -2.40 -24.53
N PHE A 115 1.63 -2.91 -25.75
CA PHE A 115 2.82 -2.86 -26.59
C PHE A 115 2.46 -2.30 -27.97
N GLN A 116 3.39 -1.54 -28.55
CA GLN A 116 3.26 -1.00 -29.91
C GLN A 116 4.56 -1.25 -30.65
N LYS A 117 4.47 -1.81 -31.87
CA LYS A 117 5.62 -1.91 -32.75
C LYS A 117 5.96 -0.49 -33.23
N LYS A 118 7.14 0.01 -32.85
CA LYS A 118 7.65 1.24 -33.43
C LYS A 118 7.79 0.99 -34.94
N LEU A 119 6.93 1.61 -35.75
CA LEU A 119 7.20 1.67 -37.18
C LEU A 119 8.42 2.55 -37.35
N ASP A 120 9.47 1.96 -37.91
CA ASP A 120 10.64 2.72 -38.30
C ASP A 120 10.23 3.65 -39.43
N GLN A 121 10.37 4.97 -39.24
CA GLN A 121 10.11 5.99 -40.26
C GLN A 121 10.99 5.77 -41.51
N SER A 122 12.03 4.94 -41.40
CA SER A 122 12.92 4.50 -42.47
C SER A 122 12.30 3.43 -43.39
N THR A 123 11.28 2.69 -42.93
CA THR A 123 10.67 1.59 -43.73
C THR A 123 9.60 2.04 -44.73
N LEU A 124 9.29 3.35 -44.77
CA LEU A 124 8.43 3.93 -45.80
C LEU A 124 9.19 4.29 -47.09
N ALA A 125 10.52 4.38 -47.06
CA ALA A 125 11.31 4.79 -48.22
C ALA A 125 11.69 3.64 -49.17
N ASP A 126 11.66 2.39 -48.72
CA ASP A 126 12.13 1.23 -49.49
C ASP A 126 11.00 0.30 -49.97
N ARG A 127 9.85 0.88 -50.34
CA ARG A 127 8.79 0.15 -51.06
C ARG A 127 8.86 0.43 -52.57
N ASN A 128 9.56 -0.48 -53.24
CA ASN A 128 9.32 -0.96 -54.61
C ASN A 128 9.31 0.06 -55.76
N THR A 129 10.44 0.19 -56.46
CA THR A 129 10.43 0.33 -57.93
C THR A 129 11.00 -0.94 -58.54
N THR A 130 10.15 -1.94 -58.76
CA THR A 130 10.49 -3.03 -59.70
C THR A 130 9.97 -2.62 -61.07
N HIS A 131 10.80 -1.93 -61.85
CA HIS A 131 10.58 -1.88 -63.30
C HIS A 131 10.98 -3.25 -63.87
N MET A 132 10.00 -4.07 -64.24
CA MET A 132 10.19 -5.13 -65.23
C MET A 132 9.13 -4.97 -66.32
N LYS A 133 9.61 -5.01 -67.57
CA LYS A 133 8.98 -4.65 -68.84
C LYS A 133 8.20 -5.84 -69.45
N ALA A 134 7.15 -5.55 -70.23
CA ALA A 134 6.80 -6.13 -71.56
C ALA A 134 5.27 -6.29 -71.77
N VAL A 135 4.71 -5.68 -72.82
CA VAL A 135 4.53 -6.23 -74.19
C VAL A 135 4.73 -5.08 -75.18
#